data_AF-A0A938K3L6-F1
#
_entry.id   AF-A0A938K3L6-F1
#
_cell.length_a   1.000
_cell.length_b   1.000
_cell.length_c   1.000
_cell.angle_alpha   90.00
_cell.angle_beta   90.00
_cell.angle_gamma   90.00
#
_symmetry.space_group_name_H-M   'P 1'
#
loop_
_entity.id
_entity.type
_entity.pdbx_description
1 polymer ?
#
loop_
_entity_poly.entity_id
_entity_poly.type
_entity_poly.pdbx_seq_one_letter_code
_entity_poly.pdbx_strand_id
1 'polypeptide(L)'
;MIRTDHGGSQEGGVGVYCFRTGSQNGNSGIRVAMRINPDKCVACGNCTYVCPMGAIYIDPGIKRATIDRNECVECYSCFHGMSQEHLNPTLVRTLRRIFQMMRLRFDPEPDVCPTAAFEPDELAWPRVVRRAFSDPRVPHESTGVQGRGTEEVKTNDVSGRVKVGEVGFTIEFGRPGVGVWFHEIQKMTSALARAGVAFEKKNPVTSLMSDVSTGALREDILGEKILSAIVEIKVSAERTEEIIRLVREVEPQIDTVVSIGVGTRCDEHGEENVIGPVLERLGYKLERAKTNLGLGRVSNPDQPGKEEAVGATR
;
A
#
# COMPACT_ATOMS: atom_id res chain seq x y z
N MET A 1 -22.88 -10.87 -23.43
CA MET A 1 -23.29 -12.20 -23.88
C MET A 1 -22.28 -13.20 -23.31
N ILE A 2 -22.53 -13.71 -22.12
CA ILE A 2 -21.79 -14.84 -21.56
C ILE A 2 -22.85 -15.76 -20.98
N ARG A 3 -22.93 -16.96 -21.54
CA ARG A 3 -23.67 -18.08 -20.97
C ARG A 3 -22.84 -19.32 -21.30
N THR A 4 -22.29 -19.92 -20.27
CA THR A 4 -22.09 -21.36 -20.20
C THR A 4 -22.28 -21.77 -18.75
N ASP A 5 -23.40 -22.44 -18.55
CA ASP A 5 -23.80 -23.16 -17.35
C ASP A 5 -22.79 -24.25 -17.04
N HIS A 6 -22.44 -24.47 -15.77
CA HIS A 6 -22.12 -25.79 -15.24
C HIS A 6 -22.73 -25.94 -13.84
N GLY A 7 -23.84 -26.70 -13.80
CA GLY A 7 -24.09 -27.82 -12.89
C GLY A 7 -23.91 -27.58 -11.40
N GLY A 8 -25.03 -27.44 -10.70
CA GLY A 8 -25.07 -27.44 -9.24
C GLY A 8 -24.74 -28.81 -8.61
N SER A 9 -24.24 -28.74 -7.39
CA SER A 9 -24.61 -29.63 -6.30
C SER A 9 -24.63 -28.79 -5.02
N GLN A 10 -25.82 -28.68 -4.42
CA GLN A 10 -25.97 -28.21 -3.06
C GLN A 10 -25.59 -29.38 -2.15
N GLU A 11 -24.51 -29.24 -1.38
CA GLU A 11 -24.36 -29.96 -0.12
C GLU A 11 -23.80 -28.99 0.93
N GLY A 12 -24.50 -28.92 2.05
CA GLY A 12 -24.19 -28.02 3.15
C GLY A 12 -22.87 -28.39 3.83
N GLY A 13 -22.05 -27.38 4.09
CA GLY A 13 -20.79 -27.51 4.81
C GLY A 13 -20.60 -26.32 5.75
N VAL A 14 -21.10 -26.49 6.97
CA VAL A 14 -20.77 -25.82 8.24
C VAL A 14 -19.75 -24.67 8.12
N GLY A 15 -20.24 -23.44 8.16
CA GLY A 15 -19.39 -22.26 8.41
C GLY A 15 -18.86 -22.29 9.83
N VAL A 16 -17.55 -22.54 9.97
CA VAL A 16 -16.85 -22.37 11.26
C VAL A 16 -16.66 -20.87 11.48
N TYR A 17 -17.60 -20.26 12.22
CA TYR A 17 -17.40 -18.93 12.78
C TYR A 17 -16.43 -19.06 13.96
N CYS A 18 -15.17 -18.70 13.76
CA CYS A 18 -14.21 -18.58 14.84
C CYS A 18 -14.49 -17.28 15.60
N PHE A 19 -15.33 -17.36 16.64
CA PHE A 19 -15.44 -16.31 17.64
C PHE A 19 -14.17 -16.33 18.49
N ARG A 20 -13.24 -15.39 18.26
CA ARG A 20 -12.25 -15.06 19.30
C ARG A 20 -12.99 -14.34 20.42
N THR A 21 -13.20 -15.05 21.52
CA THR A 21 -13.54 -14.44 22.81
C THR A 21 -12.45 -13.43 23.15
N GLY A 22 -12.80 -12.14 23.15
CA GLY A 22 -11.89 -11.08 23.56
C GLY A 22 -11.46 -11.31 25.01
N SER A 23 -10.17 -11.57 25.19
CA SER A 23 -9.51 -11.42 26.49
C SER A 23 -9.53 -9.93 26.83
N GLN A 24 -10.38 -9.55 27.78
CA GLN A 24 -10.28 -8.25 28.44
C GLN A 24 -9.04 -8.25 29.33
N ASN A 25 -7.88 -7.95 28.74
CA ASN A 25 -6.75 -7.44 29.51
C ASN A 25 -6.75 -5.93 29.39
N GLY A 26 -7.08 -5.28 30.52
CA GLY A 26 -6.95 -3.85 30.71
C GLY A 26 -5.49 -3.45 30.54
N ASN A 27 -5.24 -2.62 29.55
CA ASN A 27 -4.14 -1.67 29.62
C ASN A 27 -4.65 -0.36 29.02
N SER A 28 -4.75 0.65 29.88
CA SER A 28 -5.10 2.03 29.58
C SER A 28 -3.93 2.73 28.85
N GLY A 29 -3.57 2.21 27.68
CA GLY A 29 -2.70 2.88 26.72
C GLY A 29 -3.57 3.55 25.66
N ILE A 30 -3.35 4.84 25.44
CA ILE A 30 -4.06 5.67 24.47
C ILE A 30 -4.15 4.90 23.13
N ARG A 31 -5.37 4.53 22.72
CA ARG A 31 -5.61 3.82 21.47
C ARG A 31 -5.74 4.84 20.36
N VAL A 32 -4.60 5.19 19.79
CA VAL A 32 -4.49 6.22 18.77
C VAL A 32 -4.52 5.60 17.37
N ALA A 33 -5.68 5.70 16.72
CA ALA A 33 -5.94 5.24 15.35
C ALA A 33 -7.29 5.80 14.85
N MET A 34 -7.49 5.86 13.53
CA MET A 34 -8.75 6.34 12.93
C MET A 34 -10.00 5.74 13.59
N ARG A 35 -10.90 6.52 14.19
CA ARG A 35 -12.12 6.00 14.86
C ARG A 35 -13.38 6.47 14.16
N ILE A 36 -14.44 5.66 14.24
CA ILE A 36 -15.81 6.10 13.90
C ILE A 36 -16.59 6.24 15.20
N ASN A 37 -17.06 7.45 15.48
CA ASN A 37 -17.85 7.76 16.67
C ASN A 37 -19.27 7.14 16.53
N PRO A 38 -19.67 6.20 17.40
CA PRO A 38 -20.97 5.54 17.32
C PRO A 38 -22.16 6.47 17.59
N ASP A 39 -21.96 7.54 18.36
CA ASP A 39 -22.99 8.53 18.68
C ASP A 39 -23.26 9.48 17.52
N LYS A 40 -22.23 9.76 16.71
CA LYS A 40 -22.37 10.52 15.46
C LYS A 40 -22.79 9.64 14.29
N CYS A 41 -22.34 8.39 14.24
CA CYS A 41 -22.59 7.50 13.11
C CYS A 41 -24.10 7.23 12.93
N VAL A 42 -24.53 7.24 11.68
CA VAL A 42 -25.92 6.97 11.27
C VAL A 42 -26.07 5.66 10.51
N ALA A 43 -24.98 4.90 10.34
CA ALA A 43 -24.95 3.64 9.57
C ALA A 43 -25.48 3.81 8.13
N CYS A 44 -25.01 4.82 7.38
CA CYS A 44 -25.34 4.98 5.95
C CYS A 44 -24.66 3.93 5.06
N GLY A 45 -23.45 3.50 5.42
CA GLY A 45 -22.70 2.51 4.66
C GLY A 45 -21.74 3.11 3.62
N ASN A 46 -21.78 4.41 3.32
CA ASN A 46 -20.91 5.01 2.30
C ASN A 46 -19.42 4.72 2.54
N CYS A 47 -18.99 4.76 3.80
CA CYS A 47 -17.63 4.45 4.20
C CYS A 47 -17.16 3.00 3.94
N THR A 48 -18.05 2.03 3.73
CA THR A 48 -17.64 0.65 3.45
C THR A 48 -17.07 0.52 2.04
N TYR A 49 -17.57 1.32 1.09
CA TYR A 49 -17.13 1.29 -0.31
C TYR A 49 -15.89 2.14 -0.57
N VAL A 50 -15.70 3.23 0.20
CA VAL A 50 -14.53 4.09 0.06
C VAL A 50 -13.25 3.48 0.66
N CYS A 51 -13.38 2.46 1.51
CA CYS A 51 -12.23 1.84 2.15
C CYS A 51 -11.56 0.85 1.19
N PRO A 52 -10.35 1.14 0.66
CA PRO A 52 -9.71 0.25 -0.30
C PRO A 52 -9.35 -1.13 0.30
N MET A 53 -9.13 -1.17 1.62
CA MET A 53 -8.82 -2.40 2.36
C MET A 53 -10.06 -3.23 2.72
N GLY A 54 -11.27 -2.71 2.50
CA GLY A 54 -12.49 -3.34 3.01
C GLY A 54 -12.56 -3.41 4.55
N ALA A 55 -11.75 -2.61 5.26
CA ALA A 55 -11.63 -2.66 6.72
C ALA A 55 -12.83 -2.05 7.46
N ILE A 56 -13.77 -1.40 6.76
CA ILE A 56 -14.93 -0.73 7.36
C ILE A 56 -16.19 -1.54 7.08
N TYR A 57 -16.94 -1.86 8.13
CA TYR A 57 -18.19 -2.61 8.02
C TYR A 57 -19.25 -2.10 9.01
N ILE A 58 -20.52 -2.40 8.75
CA ILE A 58 -21.61 -2.13 9.69
C ILE A 58 -21.70 -3.30 10.66
N ASP A 59 -21.35 -3.05 11.91
CA ASP A 59 -21.40 -4.05 12.97
C ASP A 59 -22.85 -4.31 13.40
N PRO A 60 -23.33 -5.58 13.40
CA PRO A 60 -24.71 -5.92 13.72
C PRO A 60 -25.04 -5.75 15.22
N GLY A 61 -24.05 -5.84 16.11
CA GLY A 61 -24.20 -5.68 17.54
C GLY A 61 -24.38 -4.22 17.95
N ILE A 62 -23.49 -3.34 17.49
CA ILE A 62 -23.60 -1.90 17.78
C ILE A 62 -24.51 -1.14 16.80
N LYS A 63 -24.88 -1.77 15.67
CA LYS A 63 -25.68 -1.18 14.57
C LYS A 63 -25.08 0.13 14.04
N ARG A 64 -23.75 0.19 13.97
CA ARG A 64 -22.95 1.34 13.52
C ARG A 64 -21.77 0.84 12.70
N ALA A 65 -21.20 1.75 11.91
CA ALA A 65 -19.94 1.47 11.24
C ALA A 65 -18.81 1.34 12.26
N THR A 66 -17.93 0.36 12.05
CA THR A 66 -16.71 0.15 12.82
C THR A 66 -15.55 -0.18 11.87
N ILE A 67 -14.33 -0.24 12.40
CA ILE A 67 -13.09 -0.44 11.64
C ILE A 67 -12.37 -1.68 12.18
N ASP A 68 -12.10 -2.64 11.32
CA ASP A 68 -11.15 -3.73 11.59
C ASP A 68 -9.73 -3.15 11.71
N ARG A 69 -9.17 -3.27 12.91
CA ARG A 69 -7.86 -2.69 13.26
C ARG A 69 -6.69 -3.45 12.69
N ASN A 70 -6.87 -4.73 12.35
CA ASN A 70 -5.85 -5.55 11.74
C ASN A 70 -5.76 -5.25 10.24
N GLU A 71 -6.90 -5.06 9.59
CA GLU A 71 -6.98 -4.78 8.15
C GLU A 71 -6.78 -3.30 7.80
N CYS A 72 -7.11 -2.36 8.70
CA CYS A 72 -6.93 -0.94 8.44
C CYS A 72 -5.44 -0.55 8.35
N VAL A 73 -5.02 -0.12 7.16
CA VAL A 73 -3.64 0.34 6.88
C VAL A 73 -3.42 1.83 7.13
N GLU A 74 -4.34 2.51 7.83
CA GLU A 74 -4.25 3.95 8.14
C GLU A 74 -3.99 4.83 6.89
N CYS A 75 -4.62 4.50 5.74
CA CYS A 75 -4.53 5.28 4.50
C CYS A 75 -5.32 6.60 4.53
N TYR A 76 -6.21 6.76 5.51
CA TYR A 76 -7.07 7.93 5.70
C TYR A 76 -8.01 8.26 4.51
N SER A 77 -8.13 7.38 3.51
CA SER A 77 -9.06 7.56 2.39
C SER A 77 -10.51 7.77 2.83
N CYS A 78 -10.94 7.09 3.90
CA CYS A 78 -12.27 7.27 4.48
C CYS A 78 -12.50 8.66 5.09
N PHE A 79 -11.45 9.34 5.54
CA PHE A 79 -11.55 10.64 6.17
C PHE A 79 -11.31 11.79 5.18
N HIS A 80 -10.36 11.61 4.28
CA HIS A 80 -9.93 12.62 3.31
C HIS A 80 -10.62 12.51 1.96
N GLY A 81 -11.09 11.32 1.58
CA GLY A 81 -11.77 11.08 0.32
C GLY A 81 -13.28 11.32 0.37
N MET A 82 -13.83 11.59 1.56
CA MET A 82 -15.26 11.86 1.73
C MET A 82 -15.54 13.29 2.17
N SER A 83 -16.62 13.88 1.65
CA SER A 83 -17.18 15.15 2.11
C SER A 83 -17.87 15.00 3.47
N GLN A 84 -17.88 16.06 4.28
CA GLN A 84 -18.46 16.06 5.64
C GLN A 84 -19.51 17.15 5.78
N GLU A 85 -20.75 16.79 6.15
CA GLU A 85 -21.88 17.73 6.20
C GLU A 85 -22.32 18.13 7.63
N HIS A 86 -21.78 17.48 8.66
CA HIS A 86 -22.01 17.81 10.08
C HIS A 86 -23.50 17.89 10.51
N LEU A 87 -24.39 17.15 9.86
CA LEU A 87 -25.80 17.08 10.21
C LEU A 87 -26.02 16.52 11.62
N ASN A 88 -27.14 16.88 12.24
CA ASN A 88 -27.50 16.37 13.56
C ASN A 88 -27.78 14.85 13.51
N PRO A 89 -26.99 14.01 14.22
CA PRO A 89 -27.10 12.56 14.14
C PRO A 89 -28.46 12.01 14.56
N THR A 90 -29.08 12.60 15.58
CA THR A 90 -30.39 12.17 16.10
C THR A 90 -31.51 12.50 15.12
N LEU A 91 -31.46 13.67 14.49
CA LEU A 91 -32.41 14.05 13.44
C LEU A 91 -32.30 13.10 12.24
N VAL A 92 -31.09 12.88 11.73
CA VAL A 92 -30.86 11.99 10.58
C VAL A 92 -31.34 10.57 10.88
N ARG A 93 -31.04 10.01 12.04
CA ARG A 93 -31.53 8.67 12.43
C ARG A 93 -33.05 8.61 12.50
N THR A 94 -33.69 9.65 13.02
CA THR A 94 -35.15 9.74 13.11
C THR A 94 -35.79 9.77 11.72
N LEU A 95 -35.31 10.64 10.84
CA LEU A 95 -35.81 10.74 9.47
C LEU A 95 -35.62 9.44 8.69
N ARG A 96 -34.46 8.79 8.82
CA ARG A 96 -34.18 7.49 8.19
C ARG A 96 -35.17 6.41 8.64
N ARG A 97 -35.53 6.36 9.92
CA ARG A 97 -36.52 5.42 10.44
C ARG A 97 -37.92 5.71 9.89
N ILE A 98 -38.30 6.98 9.82
CA ILE A 98 -39.59 7.41 9.24
C ILE A 98 -39.67 7.03 7.76
N PHE A 99 -38.63 7.34 6.98
CA PHE A 99 -38.57 7.00 5.56
C PHE A 99 -38.60 5.49 5.34
N GLN A 100 -37.88 4.71 6.15
CA GLN A 100 -37.91 3.25 6.07
C GLN A 100 -39.32 2.67 6.27
N MET A 101 -40.12 3.22 7.19
CA MET A 101 -41.54 2.80 7.36
C MET A 101 -42.39 3.09 6.12
N MET A 102 -42.09 4.18 5.41
CA MET A 102 -42.74 4.54 4.15
C MET A 102 -42.14 3.84 2.92
N ARG A 103 -41.22 2.89 3.11
CA ARG A 103 -40.43 2.23 2.04
C ARG A 103 -39.64 3.21 1.16
N LEU A 104 -39.29 4.37 1.72
CA LEU A 104 -38.35 5.32 1.12
C LEU A 104 -36.97 5.12 1.74
N ARG A 105 -35.93 5.13 0.91
CA ARG A 105 -34.54 5.02 1.37
C ARG A 105 -33.89 6.40 1.36
N PHE A 106 -33.37 6.82 2.51
CA PHE A 106 -32.41 7.92 2.57
C PHE A 106 -31.04 7.36 2.20
N ASP A 107 -30.57 7.67 1.00
CA ASP A 107 -29.21 7.40 0.56
C ASP A 107 -28.52 8.75 0.40
N PRO A 108 -27.61 9.14 1.32
CA PRO A 108 -26.78 10.31 1.09
C PRO A 108 -25.90 10.09 -0.14
N GLU A 109 -25.48 11.16 -0.80
CA GLU A 109 -24.59 11.07 -1.96
C GLU A 109 -23.38 10.15 -1.65
N PRO A 110 -22.94 9.33 -2.63
CA PRO A 110 -21.73 8.54 -2.46
C PRO A 110 -20.58 9.46 -2.02
N ASP A 111 -19.68 8.93 -1.20
CA ASP A 111 -18.54 9.68 -0.65
C ASP A 111 -18.91 10.83 0.31
N VAL A 112 -20.12 10.85 0.88
CA VAL A 112 -20.48 11.77 1.96
C VAL A 112 -20.60 11.08 3.32
N CYS A 113 -19.98 11.65 4.35
CA CYS A 113 -20.29 11.37 5.75
C CYS A 113 -21.26 12.44 6.28
N PRO A 114 -22.57 12.14 6.42
CA PRO A 114 -23.57 13.17 6.73
C PRO A 114 -23.35 13.82 8.09
N THR A 115 -22.73 13.11 9.04
CA THR A 115 -22.60 13.56 10.43
C THR A 115 -21.16 13.74 10.89
N ALA A 116 -20.19 13.69 9.96
CA ALA A 116 -18.76 13.81 10.26
C ALA A 116 -18.33 12.89 11.42
N ALA A 117 -18.64 11.59 11.29
CA ALA A 117 -18.46 10.61 12.36
C ALA A 117 -17.01 10.12 12.54
N PHE A 118 -16.09 10.49 11.64
CA PHE A 118 -14.69 10.08 11.73
C PHE A 118 -13.92 10.97 12.71
N GLU A 119 -13.12 10.33 13.55
CA GLU A 119 -12.27 10.95 14.56
C GLU A 119 -10.86 10.40 14.37
N PRO A 120 -10.00 11.10 13.59
CA PRO A 120 -8.60 10.74 13.47
C PRO A 120 -7.88 11.05 14.78
N ASP A 121 -7.22 10.06 15.37
CA ASP A 121 -6.37 10.22 16.55
C ASP A 121 -4.87 10.17 16.14
N GLU A 122 -3.96 10.72 16.95
CA GLU A 122 -2.48 10.72 16.78
C GLU A 122 -1.78 9.34 16.82
N LEU A 123 -1.53 8.69 15.68
CA LEU A 123 -0.84 7.39 15.65
C LEU A 123 0.47 7.32 16.43
N ALA A 124 0.64 6.25 17.22
CA ALA A 124 1.90 5.92 17.90
C ALA A 124 2.69 4.83 17.15
N TRP A 125 3.99 4.74 17.39
CA TRP A 125 4.83 3.64 16.93
C TRP A 125 4.36 2.29 17.51
N PRO A 126 4.34 1.18 16.74
CA PRO A 126 4.73 1.03 15.33
C PRO A 126 3.60 1.34 14.31
N ARG A 127 2.37 1.59 14.77
CA ARG A 127 1.20 1.79 13.90
C ARG A 127 1.31 2.99 12.96
N VAL A 128 2.09 4.01 13.33
CA VAL A 128 2.41 5.16 12.45
C VAL A 128 3.01 4.73 11.10
N VAL A 129 3.72 3.60 11.06
CA VAL A 129 4.30 3.06 9.82
C VAL A 129 3.21 2.69 8.81
N ARG A 130 2.04 2.23 9.27
CA ARG A 130 0.89 1.97 8.37
C ARG A 130 0.55 3.20 7.54
N ARG A 131 0.46 4.35 8.21
CA ARG A 131 0.12 5.64 7.57
C ARG A 131 1.23 6.09 6.62
N ALA A 132 2.50 5.98 7.02
CA ALA A 132 3.62 6.39 6.17
C ALA A 132 3.62 5.68 4.80
N PHE A 133 3.29 4.39 4.74
CA PHE A 133 3.22 3.64 3.48
C PHE A 133 1.88 3.73 2.74
N SER A 134 0.83 4.23 3.39
CA SER A 134 -0.55 4.11 2.88
C SER A 134 -1.21 5.45 2.56
N ASP A 135 -0.96 6.49 3.36
CA ASP A 135 -1.50 7.83 3.17
C ASP A 135 -0.59 8.62 2.21
N PRO A 136 -1.05 8.96 0.99
CA PRO A 136 -0.23 9.68 0.02
C PRO A 136 0.10 11.12 0.45
N ARG A 137 -0.49 11.63 1.54
CA ARG A 137 -0.23 12.99 2.06
C ARG A 137 0.91 13.03 3.08
N VAL A 138 1.39 11.88 3.56
CA VAL A 138 2.41 11.81 4.60
C VAL A 138 3.76 11.46 3.97
N PRO A 139 4.80 12.30 4.15
CA PRO A 139 6.16 11.91 3.78
C PRO A 139 6.69 10.85 4.76
N HIS A 140 7.59 9.99 4.30
CA HIS A 140 8.30 9.09 5.19
C HIS A 140 9.29 9.90 6.04
N GLU A 141 9.11 9.90 7.37
CA GLU A 141 9.97 10.66 8.30
C GLU A 141 11.46 10.29 8.19
N SER A 142 11.76 9.02 7.84
CA SER A 142 13.13 8.52 7.72
C SER A 142 13.85 8.89 6.42
N THR A 143 13.13 9.18 5.34
CA THR A 143 13.74 9.44 4.02
C THR A 143 13.41 10.82 3.47
N GLY A 144 12.42 11.53 4.02
CA GLY A 144 11.90 12.79 3.50
C GLY A 144 11.20 12.67 2.14
N VAL A 145 11.17 11.47 1.54
CA VAL A 145 10.58 11.20 0.24
C VAL A 145 9.08 10.99 0.40
N GLN A 146 8.29 11.66 -0.45
CA GLN A 146 6.86 11.39 -0.58
C GLN A 146 6.65 10.13 -1.41
N GLY A 147 5.98 9.13 -0.84
CA GLY A 147 5.58 7.91 -1.54
C GLY A 147 6.39 6.65 -1.20
N ARG A 148 5.95 5.53 -1.78
CA ARG A 148 6.30 4.15 -1.33
C ARG A 148 7.60 3.59 -1.92
N GLY A 149 8.33 4.41 -2.67
CA GLY A 149 9.57 4.09 -3.38
C GLY A 149 10.31 5.37 -3.73
N THR A 150 11.45 5.26 -4.38
CA THR A 150 12.28 6.42 -4.73
C THR A 150 11.82 7.10 -6.03
N GLU A 151 12.23 8.36 -6.21
CA GLU A 151 12.08 9.09 -7.48
C GLU A 151 13.14 8.69 -8.52
N GLU A 152 14.16 7.95 -8.09
CA GLU A 152 15.48 7.89 -8.72
C GLU A 152 15.51 7.21 -10.09
N VAL A 153 14.77 6.13 -10.31
CA VAL A 153 14.71 5.48 -11.64
C VAL A 153 13.96 6.34 -12.66
N LYS A 154 13.05 7.20 -12.19
CA LYS A 154 12.25 8.09 -13.05
C LYS A 154 13.02 9.33 -13.46
N THR A 155 14.04 9.72 -12.69
CA THR A 155 14.93 10.87 -12.92
C THR A 155 16.33 10.43 -13.35
N ASN A 156 16.45 9.25 -13.98
CA ASN A 156 17.73 8.65 -14.34
C ASN A 156 18.57 9.48 -15.33
N ASP A 157 17.93 10.38 -16.07
CA ASP A 157 18.57 11.39 -16.92
C ASP A 157 19.39 12.42 -16.14
N VAL A 158 19.01 12.68 -14.89
CA VAL A 158 19.74 13.55 -13.97
C VAL A 158 20.59 12.74 -13.00
N SER A 159 20.05 11.65 -12.43
CA SER A 159 20.73 10.88 -11.38
C SER A 159 21.80 9.93 -11.91
N GLY A 160 21.67 9.44 -13.15
CA GLY A 160 22.59 8.48 -13.76
C GLY A 160 22.70 7.15 -12.98
N ARG A 161 21.67 6.81 -12.19
CA ARG A 161 21.68 5.70 -11.24
C ARG A 161 21.79 4.32 -11.88
N VAL A 162 21.05 4.09 -12.97
CA VAL A 162 21.08 2.87 -13.78
C VAL A 162 21.90 3.16 -15.03
N LYS A 163 23.07 2.54 -15.11
CA LYS A 163 24.00 2.68 -16.24
C LYS A 163 23.70 1.64 -17.32
N VAL A 164 24.33 1.81 -18.49
CA VAL A 164 24.29 0.78 -19.54
C VAL A 164 24.87 -0.52 -18.99
N GLY A 165 24.16 -1.64 -19.18
CA GLY A 165 24.52 -2.95 -18.62
C GLY A 165 24.08 -3.17 -17.17
N GLU A 166 23.46 -2.19 -16.52
CA GLU A 166 22.81 -2.35 -15.22
C GLU A 166 21.29 -2.42 -15.37
N VAL A 167 20.64 -3.14 -14.46
CA VAL A 167 19.19 -3.28 -14.40
C VAL A 167 18.71 -2.91 -13.00
N GLY A 168 17.76 -1.98 -12.94
CA GLY A 168 17.02 -1.65 -11.73
C GLY A 168 15.73 -2.45 -11.66
N PHE A 169 15.49 -3.14 -10.56
CA PHE A 169 14.21 -3.81 -10.30
C PHE A 169 13.40 -3.01 -9.28
N THR A 170 12.10 -2.91 -9.55
CA THR A 170 11.09 -2.40 -8.62
C THR A 170 10.13 -3.54 -8.32
N ILE A 171 10.18 -4.08 -7.11
CA ILE A 171 9.33 -5.19 -6.68
C ILE A 171 8.26 -4.57 -5.77
N GLU A 172 7.07 -4.36 -6.31
CA GLU A 172 5.93 -3.73 -5.63
C GLU A 172 5.01 -4.81 -5.02
N PHE A 173 4.54 -4.54 -3.81
CA PHE A 173 3.64 -5.40 -3.04
C PHE A 173 2.33 -4.66 -2.73
N GLY A 174 1.21 -5.37 -2.60
CA GLY A 174 -0.05 -4.84 -2.04
C GLY A 174 -1.03 -4.19 -3.03
N ARG A 175 -0.63 -3.95 -4.28
CA ARG A 175 -1.54 -3.42 -5.34
C ARG A 175 -2.55 -4.48 -5.80
N PRO A 176 -3.74 -4.09 -6.31
CA PRO A 176 -4.30 -2.74 -6.43
C PRO A 176 -5.06 -2.25 -5.17
N GLY A 177 -4.74 -2.78 -3.98
CA GLY A 177 -5.46 -2.46 -2.74
C GLY A 177 -5.66 -3.65 -1.81
N VAL A 178 -4.93 -4.75 -2.03
CA VAL A 178 -4.97 -5.95 -1.17
C VAL A 178 -4.15 -5.77 0.11
N GLY A 179 -3.18 -4.85 0.08
CA GLY A 179 -2.24 -4.61 1.16
C GLY A 179 -1.23 -5.73 1.34
N VAL A 180 -0.27 -5.52 2.22
CA VAL A 180 0.80 -6.47 2.52
C VAL A 180 1.28 -6.29 3.96
N TRP A 181 1.73 -7.36 4.60
CA TRP A 181 2.37 -7.32 5.90
C TRP A 181 3.89 -7.25 5.77
N PHE A 182 4.57 -6.57 6.69
CA PHE A 182 6.04 -6.48 6.63
C PHE A 182 6.73 -7.85 6.74
N HIS A 183 6.18 -8.80 7.49
CA HIS A 183 6.73 -10.16 7.51
C HIS A 183 6.69 -10.85 6.14
N GLU A 184 5.72 -10.52 5.28
CA GLU A 184 5.67 -11.03 3.91
C GLU A 184 6.75 -10.37 3.02
N ILE A 185 6.95 -9.06 3.17
CA ILE A 185 8.04 -8.33 2.48
C ILE A 185 9.39 -8.91 2.90
N GLN A 186 9.58 -9.23 4.19
CA GLN A 186 10.82 -9.80 4.70
C GLN A 186 11.18 -11.13 4.02
N LYS A 187 10.20 -11.97 3.65
CA LYS A 187 10.46 -13.21 2.91
C LYS A 187 11.19 -12.93 1.60
N MET A 188 10.72 -11.93 0.85
CA MET A 188 11.35 -11.50 -0.40
C MET A 188 12.72 -10.86 -0.16
N THR A 189 12.82 -9.89 0.75
CA THR A 189 14.09 -9.18 1.00
C THR A 189 15.17 -10.14 1.51
N SER A 190 14.82 -11.11 2.35
CA SER A 190 15.77 -12.13 2.82
C SER A 190 16.29 -13.02 1.70
N ALA A 191 15.41 -13.40 0.76
CA ALA A 191 15.80 -14.21 -0.40
C ALA A 191 16.72 -13.42 -1.35
N LEU A 192 16.37 -12.17 -1.63
CA LEU A 192 17.17 -11.25 -2.42
C LEU A 192 18.56 -11.00 -1.79
N ALA A 193 18.61 -10.80 -0.47
CA ALA A 193 19.86 -10.60 0.26
C ALA A 193 20.79 -11.82 0.18
N ARG A 194 20.24 -13.04 0.29
CA ARG A 194 21.01 -14.29 0.09
C ARG A 194 21.57 -14.44 -1.33
N ALA A 195 20.90 -13.87 -2.33
CA ALA A 195 21.42 -13.79 -3.69
C ALA A 195 22.50 -12.69 -3.85
N GLY A 196 22.84 -11.93 -2.80
CA GLY A 196 23.88 -10.90 -2.85
C GLY A 196 23.51 -9.72 -3.75
N VAL A 197 22.25 -9.30 -3.75
CA VAL A 197 21.82 -8.08 -4.44
C VAL A 197 22.05 -6.85 -3.57
N ALA A 198 22.25 -5.69 -4.21
CA ALA A 198 22.33 -4.41 -3.52
C ALA A 198 20.94 -3.75 -3.44
N PHE A 199 20.47 -3.51 -2.21
CA PHE A 199 19.27 -2.70 -1.96
C PHE A 199 19.55 -1.22 -2.12
N GLU A 200 18.56 -0.49 -2.61
CA GLU A 200 18.65 0.96 -2.71
C GLU A 200 18.62 1.62 -1.32
N LYS A 201 19.63 2.43 -1.02
CA LYS A 201 19.80 3.08 0.29
C LYS A 201 18.70 4.09 0.61
N LYS A 202 18.23 4.85 -0.38
CA LYS A 202 17.17 5.86 -0.18
C LYS A 202 15.75 5.28 -0.19
N ASN A 203 15.60 3.98 -0.45
CA ASN A 203 14.28 3.37 -0.51
C ASN A 203 13.68 3.25 0.91
N PRO A 204 12.39 3.60 1.11
CA PRO A 204 11.76 3.55 2.42
C PRO A 204 11.84 2.19 3.12
N VAL A 205 11.70 1.07 2.38
CA VAL A 205 11.78 -0.27 2.95
C VAL A 205 13.21 -0.57 3.42
N THR A 206 14.22 -0.18 2.65
CA THR A 206 15.63 -0.33 3.05
C THR A 206 15.95 0.44 4.33
N SER A 207 15.36 1.63 4.52
CA SER A 207 15.55 2.41 5.77
C SER A 207 14.97 1.73 7.01
N LEU A 208 14.08 0.75 6.82
CA LEU A 208 13.47 -0.06 7.88
C LEU A 208 14.12 -1.44 8.05
N MET A 209 15.22 -1.70 7.34
CA MET A 209 16.02 -2.90 7.55
C MET A 209 16.83 -2.76 8.83
N SER A 210 16.75 -3.77 9.70
CA SER A 210 17.65 -3.90 10.85
C SER A 210 19.03 -4.36 10.41
N ASP A 211 19.10 -5.17 9.35
CA ASP A 211 20.32 -5.62 8.71
C ASP A 211 20.12 -5.79 7.20
N VAL A 212 20.76 -4.93 6.42
CA VAL A 212 20.69 -4.91 4.95
C VAL A 212 21.34 -6.15 4.33
N SER A 213 22.34 -6.74 4.98
CA SER A 213 23.08 -7.90 4.46
C SER A 213 22.27 -9.19 4.50
N THR A 214 21.35 -9.30 5.46
CA THR A 214 20.40 -10.41 5.58
C THR A 214 19.03 -10.08 5.00
N GLY A 215 18.77 -8.80 4.70
CA GLY A 215 17.47 -8.31 4.26
C GLY A 215 16.42 -8.31 5.38
N ALA A 216 16.85 -8.41 6.64
CA ALA A 216 15.98 -8.44 7.80
C ALA A 216 15.41 -7.04 8.07
N LEU A 217 14.09 -6.99 8.25
CA LEU A 217 13.38 -5.80 8.69
C LEU A 217 13.43 -5.70 10.21
N ARG A 218 13.02 -4.55 10.76
CA ARG A 218 12.90 -4.42 12.22
C ARG A 218 11.78 -5.32 12.74
N GLU A 219 12.05 -6.03 13.84
CA GLU A 219 11.10 -6.96 14.45
C GLU A 219 9.81 -6.26 14.92
N ASP A 220 9.93 -5.01 15.39
CA ASP A 220 8.82 -4.23 15.93
C ASP A 220 7.77 -3.77 14.89
N ILE A 221 8.07 -3.90 13.58
CA ILE A 221 7.14 -3.55 12.50
C ILE A 221 6.61 -4.76 11.73
N LEU A 222 7.12 -5.97 11.97
CA LEU A 222 6.77 -7.14 11.16
C LEU A 222 5.27 -7.43 11.14
N GLY A 223 4.58 -7.15 12.26
CA GLY A 223 3.15 -7.28 12.44
C GLY A 223 2.32 -6.09 11.94
N GLU A 224 2.90 -5.13 11.22
CA GLU A 224 2.17 -4.00 10.63
C GLU A 224 1.76 -4.31 9.18
N LYS A 225 0.52 -3.97 8.83
CA LYS A 225 -0.04 -4.08 7.47
C LYS A 225 -0.05 -2.72 6.79
N ILE A 226 0.42 -2.65 5.56
CA ILE A 226 0.50 -1.44 4.74
C ILE A 226 -0.26 -1.60 3.42
N LEU A 227 -0.63 -0.49 2.79
CA LEU A 227 -1.32 -0.52 1.50
C LEU A 227 -0.43 -1.05 0.37
N SER A 228 0.79 -0.51 0.25
CA SER A 228 1.79 -1.00 -0.68
C SER A 228 3.20 -0.57 -0.26
N ALA A 229 4.19 -1.31 -0.75
CA ALA A 229 5.60 -0.96 -0.64
C ALA A 229 6.34 -1.39 -1.91
N ILE A 230 7.45 -0.72 -2.20
CA ILE A 230 8.33 -1.08 -3.29
C ILE A 230 9.70 -1.40 -2.71
N VAL A 231 10.22 -2.59 -2.99
CA VAL A 231 11.63 -2.92 -2.77
C VAL A 231 12.39 -2.65 -4.06
N GLU A 232 13.45 -1.87 -3.96
CA GLU A 232 14.30 -1.51 -5.09
C GLU A 232 15.68 -2.14 -4.96
N ILE A 233 16.11 -2.81 -6.03
CA ILE A 233 17.43 -3.42 -6.12
C ILE A 233 18.07 -3.06 -7.45
N LYS A 234 19.40 -3.14 -7.50
CA LYS A 234 20.16 -2.99 -8.74
C LYS A 234 21.11 -4.17 -8.92
N VAL A 235 21.13 -4.72 -10.12
CA VAL A 235 22.02 -5.83 -10.52
C VAL A 235 22.59 -5.57 -11.91
N SER A 236 23.54 -6.39 -12.34
CA SER A 236 24.01 -6.38 -13.73
C SER A 236 23.00 -7.06 -14.66
N ALA A 237 23.03 -6.72 -15.95
CA ALA A 237 22.09 -7.24 -16.95
C ALA A 237 22.11 -8.77 -17.04
N GLU A 238 23.26 -9.41 -16.82
CA GLU A 238 23.42 -10.87 -16.89
C GLU A 238 22.63 -11.59 -15.78
N ARG A 239 22.40 -10.93 -14.64
CA ARG A 239 21.67 -11.48 -13.50
C ARG A 239 20.16 -11.31 -13.60
N THR A 240 19.65 -10.71 -14.67
CA THR A 240 18.21 -10.42 -14.83
C THR A 240 17.36 -11.68 -14.72
N GLU A 241 17.74 -12.75 -15.41
CA GLU A 241 17.00 -14.01 -15.38
C GLU A 241 17.04 -14.67 -13.98
N GLU A 242 18.19 -14.65 -13.32
CA GLU A 242 18.37 -15.15 -11.95
C GLU A 242 17.38 -14.49 -10.99
N ILE A 243 17.31 -13.15 -11.01
CA ILE A 243 16.46 -12.37 -10.11
C ILE A 243 14.98 -12.61 -10.39
N ILE A 244 14.55 -12.67 -11.65
CA ILE A 244 13.15 -12.91 -11.98
C ILE A 244 12.70 -14.29 -11.52
N ARG A 245 13.55 -15.32 -11.71
CA ARG A 245 13.26 -16.68 -11.22
C ARG A 245 13.18 -16.72 -9.71
N LEU A 246 14.08 -16.04 -9.01
CA LEU A 246 14.07 -15.93 -7.55
C LEU A 246 12.78 -15.27 -7.05
N VAL A 247 12.34 -14.16 -7.65
CA VAL A 247 11.08 -13.51 -7.26
C VAL A 247 9.89 -14.45 -7.48
N ARG A 248 9.86 -15.16 -8.61
CA ARG A 248 8.80 -16.14 -8.94
C ARG A 248 8.80 -17.37 -8.01
N GLU A 249 9.94 -17.73 -7.45
CA GLU A 249 10.05 -18.81 -6.45
C GLU A 249 9.48 -18.39 -5.09
N VAL A 250 9.66 -17.12 -4.72
CA VAL A 250 9.24 -16.59 -3.40
C VAL A 250 7.78 -16.11 -3.41
N GLU A 251 7.29 -15.58 -4.53
CA GLU A 251 5.92 -15.06 -4.69
C GLU A 251 4.83 -16.00 -4.12
N PRO A 252 4.81 -17.32 -4.36
CA PRO A 252 3.75 -18.20 -3.86
C PRO A 252 3.70 -18.33 -2.32
N GLN A 253 4.76 -17.89 -1.64
CA GLN A 253 4.87 -17.91 -0.18
C GLN A 253 4.37 -16.60 0.44
N ILE A 254 3.94 -15.64 -0.39
CA ILE A 254 3.55 -14.30 -0.01
C ILE A 254 2.05 -14.10 -0.24
N ASP A 255 1.29 -13.79 0.82
CA ASP A 255 -0.16 -13.54 0.75
C ASP A 255 -0.47 -12.09 0.35
N THR A 256 -0.02 -11.71 -0.85
CA THR A 256 -0.37 -10.46 -1.55
C THR A 256 -0.07 -10.61 -3.03
N VAL A 257 -0.56 -9.69 -3.85
CA VAL A 257 -0.06 -9.49 -5.20
C VAL A 257 1.37 -8.91 -5.14
N VAL A 258 2.26 -9.50 -5.94
CA VAL A 258 3.61 -8.98 -6.22
C VAL A 258 3.66 -8.55 -7.68
N SER A 259 4.23 -7.38 -7.96
CA SER A 259 4.43 -6.86 -9.31
C SER A 259 5.88 -6.45 -9.49
N ILE A 260 6.46 -6.78 -10.65
CA ILE A 260 7.85 -6.47 -10.96
C ILE A 260 7.89 -5.44 -12.09
N GLY A 261 8.58 -4.33 -11.86
CA GLY A 261 9.03 -3.41 -12.90
C GLY A 261 10.52 -3.56 -13.13
N VAL A 262 10.92 -3.64 -14.40
CA VAL A 262 12.32 -3.76 -14.82
C VAL A 262 12.72 -2.48 -15.56
N GLY A 263 13.69 -1.76 -15.01
CA GLY A 263 14.22 -0.52 -15.57
C GLY A 263 15.64 -0.73 -16.09
N THR A 264 15.87 -0.32 -17.33
CA THR A 264 17.15 -0.38 -18.02
C THR A 264 17.36 0.90 -18.81
N ARG A 265 18.61 1.19 -19.15
CA ARG A 265 18.96 2.30 -20.03
C ARG A 265 19.03 1.80 -21.46
N CYS A 266 18.19 2.37 -22.33
CA CYS A 266 18.23 2.12 -23.77
C CYS A 266 19.60 2.49 -24.37
N ASP A 267 19.90 1.89 -25.52
CA ASP A 267 21.07 2.22 -26.33
C ASP A 267 20.98 3.62 -26.98
N GLU A 268 21.99 3.96 -27.78
CA GLU A 268 22.08 5.26 -28.46
C GLU A 268 20.97 5.52 -29.48
N HIS A 269 20.28 4.48 -29.93
CA HIS A 269 19.12 4.57 -30.82
C HIS A 269 17.80 4.63 -30.05
N GLY A 270 17.84 4.59 -28.72
CA GLY A 270 16.66 4.59 -27.86
C GLY A 270 15.98 3.23 -27.76
N GLU A 271 16.62 2.17 -28.24
CA GLU A 271 16.07 0.82 -28.21
C GLU A 271 16.61 0.00 -27.03
N GLU A 272 15.81 -0.96 -26.57
CA GLU A 272 16.19 -1.88 -25.50
C GLU A 272 16.27 -3.30 -26.07
N ASN A 273 17.49 -3.75 -26.32
CA ASN A 273 17.77 -4.99 -27.04
C ASN A 273 18.36 -6.10 -26.15
N VAL A 274 18.65 -5.82 -24.88
CA VAL A 274 19.37 -6.76 -23.99
C VAL A 274 18.39 -7.49 -23.08
N ILE A 275 17.53 -6.73 -22.39
CA ILE A 275 16.63 -7.24 -21.36
C ILE A 275 15.31 -7.72 -21.95
N GLY A 276 14.82 -7.04 -22.98
CA GLY A 276 13.56 -7.40 -23.65
C GLY A 276 13.50 -8.89 -24.05
N PRO A 277 14.48 -9.42 -24.80
CA PRO A 277 14.50 -10.83 -25.18
C PRO A 277 14.59 -11.80 -23.99
N VAL A 278 15.22 -11.41 -22.88
CA VAL A 278 15.27 -12.23 -21.65
C VAL A 278 13.86 -12.37 -21.06
N LEU A 279 13.13 -11.26 -20.96
CA LEU A 279 11.77 -11.23 -20.42
C LEU A 279 10.78 -12.02 -21.29
N GLU A 280 10.88 -11.88 -22.61
CA GLU A 280 10.04 -12.64 -23.55
C GLU A 280 10.29 -14.16 -23.45
N ARG A 281 11.57 -14.60 -23.33
CA ARG A 281 11.90 -16.02 -23.10
C ARG A 281 11.33 -16.55 -21.79
N LEU A 282 11.21 -15.71 -20.76
CA LEU A 282 10.59 -16.06 -19.48
C LEU A 282 9.06 -16.05 -19.53
N GLY A 283 8.47 -15.70 -20.69
CA GLY A 283 7.03 -15.71 -20.94
C GLY A 283 6.33 -14.39 -20.61
N TYR A 284 7.07 -13.30 -20.37
CA TYR A 284 6.47 -11.99 -20.13
C TYR A 284 6.18 -11.27 -21.45
N LYS A 285 5.00 -10.65 -21.53
CA LYS A 285 4.69 -9.71 -22.60
C LYS A 285 5.15 -8.32 -22.17
N LEU A 286 6.02 -7.72 -22.96
CA LEU A 286 6.54 -6.38 -22.71
C LEU A 286 5.49 -5.33 -23.05
N GLU A 287 5.22 -4.44 -22.11
CA GLU A 287 4.45 -3.22 -22.33
C GLU A 287 5.34 -2.05 -21.91
N ARG A 288 5.61 -1.10 -22.82
CA ARG A 288 6.43 0.09 -22.51
C ARG A 288 5.65 0.97 -21.53
N ALA A 289 5.91 0.83 -20.23
CA ALA A 289 5.16 1.52 -19.20
C ALA A 289 5.59 3.00 -19.06
N LYS A 290 6.88 3.25 -18.85
CA LYS A 290 7.43 4.60 -18.61
C LYS A 290 8.80 4.74 -19.26
N THR A 291 8.91 5.69 -20.18
CA THR A 291 10.18 6.05 -20.83
C THR A 291 10.64 7.40 -20.32
N ASN A 292 11.81 7.45 -19.68
CA ASN A 292 12.49 8.71 -19.41
C ASN A 292 13.11 9.21 -20.72
N LEU A 293 12.79 10.45 -21.13
CA LEU A 293 13.18 11.01 -22.43
C LEU A 293 14.60 11.59 -22.47
N GLY A 294 15.34 11.62 -21.35
CA GLY A 294 16.69 12.18 -21.34
C GLY A 294 16.77 13.71 -21.38
N LEU A 295 15.68 14.40 -21.03
CA LEU A 295 15.59 15.87 -21.16
C LEU A 295 16.06 16.62 -19.91
N GLY A 296 16.13 15.97 -18.76
CA GLY A 296 16.56 16.55 -17.50
C GLY A 296 18.04 16.94 -17.55
N ARG A 297 18.35 18.10 -16.96
CA ARG A 297 19.73 18.59 -16.78
C ARG A 297 19.93 19.11 -15.37
N VAL A 298 21.12 18.89 -14.81
CA VAL A 298 21.52 19.51 -13.54
C VAL A 298 21.69 21.01 -13.76
N SER A 299 20.80 21.82 -13.19
CA SER A 299 20.83 23.27 -13.33
C SER A 299 21.80 23.97 -12.35
N ASN A 300 22.22 23.29 -11.28
CA ASN A 300 23.19 23.79 -10.28
C ASN A 300 24.33 22.77 -10.05
N PRO A 301 25.36 22.75 -10.90
CA PRO A 301 26.45 21.77 -10.80
C PRO A 301 27.37 21.94 -9.58
N ASP A 302 27.43 23.13 -8.97
CA ASP A 302 28.39 23.47 -7.89
C ASP A 302 27.88 23.21 -6.45
N GLN A 303 26.76 22.50 -6.27
CA GLN A 303 26.36 21.99 -4.96
C GLN A 303 26.41 20.47 -4.94
N PRO A 304 27.60 19.86 -4.72
CA PRO A 304 27.67 18.45 -4.40
C PRO A 304 27.04 18.24 -3.02
N GLY A 305 25.84 17.65 -2.98
CA GLY A 305 25.23 17.12 -1.76
C GLY A 305 24.67 18.14 -0.78
N LYS A 306 23.78 19.06 -1.22
CA LYS A 306 22.71 19.45 -0.30
C LYS A 306 21.72 18.31 -0.23
N GLU A 307 21.87 17.49 0.81
CA GLU A 307 20.74 16.74 1.38
C GLU A 307 19.58 17.73 1.51
N GLU A 308 18.54 17.55 0.69
CA GLU A 308 17.33 18.34 0.80
C GLU A 308 16.64 17.96 2.11
N ALA A 309 16.98 18.69 3.17
CA ALA A 309 16.11 18.87 4.31
C ALA A 309 14.87 19.64 3.81
N VAL A 310 13.90 18.91 3.27
CA VAL A 310 12.60 19.49 2.91
C VAL A 310 11.78 19.63 4.18
N GLY A 311 11.75 20.86 4.71
CA GLY A 311 10.56 21.38 5.37
C GLY A 311 10.61 21.54 6.89
N ALA A 312 11.56 22.32 7.41
CA ALA A 312 11.29 23.12 8.61
C ALA A 312 10.78 24.51 8.19
N THR A 313 9.63 24.90 8.73
CA THR A 313 9.02 26.24 8.79
C THR A 313 8.48 26.89 7.50
N ARG A 314 7.15 26.89 7.35
CA ARG A 314 6.30 28.02 7.74
C ARG A 314 4.87 27.58 8.05
#